data_AF-A0A914JUX3-F1
#
_entry.id   AF-A0A914JUX3-F1
#
_cell.length_a   1.000
_cell.length_b   1.000
_cell.length_c   1.000
_cell.angle_alpha   90.00
_cell.angle_beta   90.00
_cell.angle_gamma   90.00
#
_symmetry.space_group_name_H-M   'P 1'
#
loop_
_entity.id
_entity.type
_entity.pdbx_description
1 polymer ?
#
loop_
_entity_poly.entity_id
_entity_poly.type
_entity_poly.pdbx_seq_one_letter_code
_entity_poly.pdbx_strand_id
1 'polypeptide(L)'
;MPIFIIDGMLMLTISYWMIGLAPYFHRYLINIGIGILIEQCAASAGVMLSTSVSSYSIAISIAGPALTVLSLTGGLFVNVGELPGFISWTQYFSWFKYGFEALMINQWTGIQKHFIGPKHLTPSQIMNQYSFKLSNFWIDIGAMIGFILIFYLIGYIGLYIRVRRNR
;
A
#
# COMPACT_ATOMS: atom_id res chain seq x y z
N MET A 1 16.17 8.60 3.84
CA MET A 1 14.70 8.66 4.00
C MET A 1 14.08 9.90 3.35
N PRO A 2 14.55 11.15 3.58
CA PRO A 2 13.92 12.33 2.98
C PRO A 2 13.91 12.31 1.44
N ILE A 3 15.01 11.84 0.83
CA ILE A 3 15.14 11.80 -0.63
C ILE A 3 14.16 10.83 -1.31
N PHE A 4 13.84 9.69 -0.68
CA PHE A 4 12.92 8.71 -1.25
C PHE A 4 11.48 9.21 -1.25
N ILE A 5 11.09 9.92 -0.19
CA ILE A 5 9.77 10.56 -0.11
C ILE A 5 9.63 11.63 -1.18
N ILE A 6 10.67 12.47 -1.35
CA ILE A 6 10.65 13.52 -2.37
C ILE A 6 10.56 12.93 -3.77
N ASP A 7 11.34 11.89 -4.07
CA ASP A 7 11.34 11.20 -5.37
C ASP A 7 9.97 10.59 -5.69
N GLY A 8 9.41 9.82 -4.74
CA GLY A 8 8.10 9.20 -4.90
C GLY A 8 6.96 10.21 -5.02
N MET A 9 6.99 11.30 -4.24
CA MET A 9 6.02 12.39 -4.36
C MET A 9 6.10 13.11 -5.71
N LEU A 10 7.32 13.31 -6.23
CA LEU A 10 7.52 13.93 -7.54
C LEU A 10 6.96 13.05 -8.65
N MET A 11 7.27 11.75 -8.62
CA MET A 11 6.71 10.77 -9.55
C MET A 11 5.18 10.75 -9.45
N LEU A 12 4.62 10.64 -8.25
CA LEU A 12 3.18 10.58 -8.01
C LEU A 12 2.48 11.85 -8.49
N THR A 13 3.08 13.01 -8.28
CA THR A 13 2.54 14.30 -8.76
C THR A 13 2.47 14.33 -10.28
N ILE A 14 3.57 14.00 -10.95
CA ILE A 14 3.61 13.99 -12.42
C ILE A 14 2.59 12.98 -12.98
N SER A 15 2.58 11.75 -12.46
CA SER A 15 1.65 10.71 -12.90
C SER A 15 0.18 11.08 -12.66
N TYR A 16 -0.15 11.70 -11.53
CA TYR A 16 -1.52 12.09 -11.18
C TYR A 16 -2.14 13.00 -12.25
N TRP A 17 -1.38 14.02 -12.66
CA TRP A 17 -1.83 14.98 -13.66
C TRP A 17 -1.76 14.42 -15.08
N MET A 18 -0.75 13.61 -15.41
CA MET A 18 -0.64 12.99 -16.74
C MET A 18 -1.75 11.97 -17.03
N ILE A 19 -2.19 11.22 -16.03
CA ILE A 19 -3.29 10.25 -16.16
C ILE A 19 -4.64 10.97 -16.29
N GLY A 20 -4.75 12.21 -15.79
CA GLY A 20 -6.01 12.93 -15.72
C GLY A 20 -6.93 12.39 -14.61
N LEU A 21 -6.35 12.09 -13.44
CA LEU A 21 -7.12 11.71 -12.25
C LEU A 21 -8.00 12.88 -11.76
N ALA A 22 -8.77 12.66 -10.69
CA ALA A 22 -9.83 13.58 -10.31
C ALA A 22 -9.29 15.01 -10.09
N PRO A 23 -9.79 16.04 -10.78
CA PRO A 23 -9.12 17.34 -10.85
C PRO A 23 -9.19 18.17 -9.55
N TYR A 24 -9.76 17.62 -8.49
CA TYR A 24 -9.96 18.33 -7.24
C TYR A 24 -8.71 18.29 -6.38
N PHE A 25 -8.23 19.48 -5.98
CA PHE A 25 -7.01 19.62 -5.18
C PHE A 25 -7.01 18.82 -3.86
N HIS A 26 -8.17 18.71 -3.18
CA HIS A 26 -8.26 17.91 -1.96
C HIS A 26 -7.98 16.42 -2.21
N ARG A 27 -8.37 15.87 -3.37
CA ARG A 27 -8.11 14.47 -3.73
C ARG A 27 -6.66 14.24 -4.07
N TYR A 28 -6.02 15.21 -4.73
CA TYR A 28 -4.59 15.20 -4.96
C TYR A 28 -3.83 15.16 -3.63
N LEU A 29 -4.17 16.01 -2.65
CA LEU A 29 -3.53 16.01 -1.34
C LEU A 29 -3.72 14.69 -0.58
N ILE A 30 -4.94 14.13 -0.59
CA ILE A 30 -5.20 12.82 0.01
C ILE A 30 -4.41 11.72 -0.70
N ASN A 31 -4.31 11.76 -2.03
CA ASN A 31 -3.53 10.82 -2.83
C ASN A 31 -2.04 10.85 -2.46
N ILE A 32 -1.47 12.05 -2.31
CA ILE A 32 -0.10 12.24 -1.81
C ILE A 32 0.05 11.67 -0.39
N GLY A 33 -0.90 11.94 0.51
CA GLY A 33 -0.87 11.41 1.87
C GLY A 33 -0.89 9.88 1.93
N ILE A 34 -1.70 9.23 1.10
CA ILE A 34 -1.73 7.77 0.97
C ILE A 34 -0.41 7.25 0.41
N GLY A 35 0.17 7.92 -0.61
CA GLY A 35 1.47 7.57 -1.16
C GLY A 35 2.58 7.56 -0.10
N ILE A 36 2.64 8.62 0.73
CA ILE A 36 3.59 8.70 1.84
C ILE A 36 3.39 7.53 2.83
N LEU A 37 2.15 7.18 3.16
CA LEU A 37 1.89 6.04 4.05
C LEU A 37 2.37 4.71 3.46
N ILE A 38 2.13 4.47 2.17
CA ILE A 38 2.60 3.25 1.48
C ILE A 38 4.12 3.18 1.49
N GLU A 39 4.81 4.29 1.21
CA GLU A 39 6.27 4.35 1.27
C GLU A 39 6.81 4.11 2.68
N GLN A 40 6.16 4.66 3.70
CA GLN A 40 6.53 4.44 5.10
C GLN A 40 6.30 2.99 5.55
N CYS A 41 5.26 2.30 5.05
CA CYS A 41 5.09 0.86 5.23
C CYS A 41 6.26 0.07 4.63
N ALA A 42 6.66 0.40 3.40
CA ALA A 42 7.78 -0.27 2.73
C ALA A 42 9.12 -0.01 3.45
N ALA A 43 9.36 1.24 3.87
CA ALA A 43 10.57 1.62 4.59
C ALA A 43 10.68 0.92 5.95
N SER A 44 9.58 0.88 6.72
CA SER A 44 9.54 0.18 8.01
C SER A 44 9.74 -1.33 7.88
N ALA A 45 9.13 -1.96 6.86
CA ALA A 45 9.37 -3.37 6.55
C ALA A 45 10.85 -3.65 6.18
N GLY A 46 11.48 -2.76 5.41
CA GLY A 46 12.90 -2.84 5.09
C GLY A 46 13.80 -2.76 6.33
N VAL A 47 13.49 -1.85 7.25
CA VAL A 47 14.21 -1.73 8.54
C VAL A 47 14.04 -2.99 9.38
N MET A 48 12.82 -3.52 9.48
CA MET A 48 12.53 -4.78 10.17
C MET A 48 13.38 -5.92 9.61
N LEU A 49 13.42 -6.09 8.29
CA LEU A 49 14.22 -7.14 7.66
C LEU A 49 15.73 -6.95 7.90
N SER A 50 16.23 -5.72 7.73
CA SER A 50 17.66 -5.41 7.88
C SER A 50 18.22 -5.73 9.26
N THR A 51 17.38 -5.60 10.30
CA THR A 51 17.76 -5.83 11.69
C THR A 51 17.55 -7.28 12.11
N SER A 52 16.56 -7.97 11.51
CA SER A 52 16.19 -9.35 11.86
C SER A 52 17.07 -10.40 11.19
N VAL A 53 17.62 -10.14 9.99
CA VAL A 53 18.47 -11.11 9.30
C VAL A 53 19.96 -10.83 9.47
N SER A 54 20.75 -11.91 9.49
CA SER A 54 22.19 -11.86 9.73
C SER A 54 22.99 -11.33 8.55
N SER A 55 22.51 -11.53 7.31
CA SER A 55 23.19 -11.19 6.06
C SER A 55 22.26 -10.50 5.07
N TYR A 56 22.83 -9.55 4.32
CA TYR A 56 22.15 -8.80 3.26
C TYR A 56 21.59 -9.70 2.15
N SER A 57 22.35 -10.73 1.74
CA SER A 57 21.90 -11.65 0.68
C SER A 57 20.63 -12.39 1.09
N ILE A 58 20.54 -12.82 2.36
CA ILE A 58 19.35 -13.49 2.91
C ILE A 58 18.17 -12.51 2.95
N ALA A 59 18.41 -11.25 3.33
CA ALA A 59 17.38 -10.22 3.37
C ALA A 59 16.67 -10.09 2.01
N ILE A 60 17.45 -9.97 0.94
CA ILE A 60 16.90 -9.79 -0.41
C ILE A 60 16.21 -11.05 -0.91
N SER A 61 16.80 -12.22 -0.67
CA SER A 61 16.20 -13.50 -1.07
C SER A 61 14.82 -13.73 -0.45
N ILE A 62 14.57 -13.18 0.75
CA ILE A 62 13.24 -13.24 1.40
C ILE A 62 12.35 -12.09 0.94
N ALA A 63 12.89 -10.87 0.89
CA ALA A 63 12.12 -9.67 0.57
C ALA A 63 11.47 -9.72 -0.82
N GLY A 64 12.22 -10.17 -1.84
CA GLY A 64 11.74 -10.20 -3.22
C GLY A 64 10.45 -11.02 -3.40
N PRO A 65 10.48 -12.33 -3.10
CA PRO A 65 9.28 -13.17 -3.18
C PRO A 65 8.14 -12.68 -2.28
N ALA A 66 8.44 -12.25 -1.05
CA ALA A 66 7.42 -11.75 -0.13
C ALA A 66 6.70 -10.51 -0.68
N LEU A 67 7.45 -9.51 -1.15
CA LEU A 67 6.87 -8.30 -1.74
C LEU A 67 6.06 -8.60 -3.00
N THR A 68 6.50 -9.56 -3.82
CA THR A 68 5.74 -10.02 -4.99
C THR A 68 4.41 -10.66 -4.59
N VAL A 69 4.38 -11.54 -3.59
CA VAL A 69 3.14 -12.15 -3.12
C VAL A 69 2.19 -11.09 -2.55
N LEU A 70 2.71 -10.16 -1.74
CA LEU A 70 1.91 -9.08 -1.15
C LEU A 70 1.38 -8.12 -2.22
N SER A 71 2.14 -7.80 -3.27
CA SER A 71 1.69 -6.92 -4.34
C SER A 71 0.63 -7.59 -5.22
N LEU A 72 0.80 -8.87 -5.56
CA LEU A 72 -0.18 -9.67 -6.32
C LEU A 72 -1.53 -9.76 -5.60
N THR A 73 -1.49 -9.94 -4.28
CA THR A 73 -2.68 -10.06 -3.42
C THR A 73 -3.19 -8.69 -2.92
N GLY A 74 -2.58 -7.60 -3.38
CA GLY A 74 -2.93 -6.22 -3.04
C GLY A 74 -4.14 -5.64 -3.79
N GLY A 75 -4.88 -6.45 -4.56
CA GLY A 75 -6.09 -6.02 -5.27
C GLY A 75 -5.87 -5.36 -6.62
N LEU A 76 -4.63 -4.95 -6.96
CA LEU A 76 -4.32 -4.38 -8.27
C LEU A 76 -4.31 -5.43 -9.40
N PHE A 77 -3.66 -6.58 -9.16
CA PHE A 77 -3.45 -7.62 -10.17
C PHE A 77 -4.49 -8.73 -10.14
N VAL A 78 -5.06 -8.99 -8.96
CA VAL A 78 -6.07 -10.02 -8.72
C VAL A 78 -7.17 -9.43 -7.86
N ASN A 79 -8.42 -9.66 -8.25
CA ASN A 79 -9.56 -9.30 -7.42
C ASN A 79 -9.48 -10.07 -6.09
N VAL A 80 -9.40 -9.35 -4.98
CA VAL A 80 -9.23 -9.96 -3.65
C VAL A 80 -10.40 -10.87 -3.25
N GLY A 81 -11.59 -10.65 -3.84
CA GLY A 81 -12.76 -11.51 -3.65
C GLY A 81 -12.71 -12.83 -4.43
N GLU A 82 -11.86 -12.93 -5.45
CA GLU A 82 -11.70 -14.13 -6.29
C GLU A 82 -10.51 -14.99 -5.85
N LEU A 83 -9.78 -14.58 -4.81
CA LEU A 83 -8.66 -15.34 -4.29
C LEU A 83 -9.14 -16.69 -3.72
N PRO A 84 -8.51 -17.81 -4.11
CA PRO A 84 -8.78 -19.11 -3.51
C PRO A 84 -8.60 -19.07 -1.98
N GLY A 85 -9.45 -19.78 -1.24
CA GLY A 85 -9.46 -19.73 0.24
C GLY A 85 -8.10 -20.01 0.89
N PHE A 86 -7.28 -20.86 0.28
CA PHE A 86 -5.94 -21.21 0.80
C PHE A 86 -4.91 -20.05 0.74
N ILE A 87 -5.10 -19.07 -0.15
CA ILE A 87 -4.21 -17.90 -0.30
C ILE A 87 -4.88 -16.58 0.12
N SER A 88 -6.20 -16.55 0.20
CA SER A 88 -6.99 -15.35 0.49
C SER A 88 -6.55 -14.64 1.77
N TRP A 89 -6.08 -15.35 2.80
CA TRP A 89 -5.61 -14.75 4.05
C TRP A 89 -4.39 -13.83 3.90
N THR A 90 -3.56 -14.03 2.87
CA THR A 90 -2.35 -13.22 2.64
C THR A 90 -2.68 -11.75 2.35
N GLN A 91 -3.87 -11.49 1.78
CA GLN A 91 -4.33 -10.13 1.47
C GLN A 91 -4.41 -9.23 2.71
N TYR A 92 -4.67 -9.80 3.89
CA TYR A 92 -4.79 -9.04 5.15
C TYR A 92 -3.43 -8.61 5.71
N PHE A 93 -2.34 -9.22 5.24
CA PHE A 93 -0.97 -8.83 5.59
C PHE A 93 -0.36 -7.87 4.55
N SER A 94 -1.09 -7.58 3.48
CA SER A 94 -0.62 -6.72 2.40
C SER A 94 -0.99 -5.27 2.63
N TRP A 95 -0.03 -4.43 3.00
CA TRP A 95 -0.23 -2.97 3.01
C TRP A 95 -0.53 -2.43 1.59
N PHE A 96 -0.17 -3.15 0.52
CA PHE A 96 -0.55 -2.80 -0.84
C PHE A 96 -2.07 -2.87 -1.04
N LYS A 97 -2.75 -3.84 -0.40
CA LYS A 97 -4.22 -3.92 -0.43
C LYS A 97 -4.84 -2.64 0.13
N TYR A 98 -4.47 -2.30 1.36
CA TYR A 98 -5.02 -1.13 2.06
C TYR A 98 -4.68 0.18 1.33
N GLY A 99 -3.46 0.30 0.81
CA GLY A 99 -3.05 1.44 -0.01
C GLY A 99 -3.86 1.56 -1.30
N PHE A 100 -4.03 0.46 -2.03
CA PHE A 100 -4.78 0.45 -3.28
C PHE A 100 -6.28 0.71 -3.07
N GLU A 101 -6.90 0.08 -2.06
CA GLU A 101 -8.29 0.33 -1.68
C GLU A 101 -8.51 1.80 -1.32
N ALA A 102 -7.64 2.40 -0.50
CA ALA A 102 -7.71 3.82 -0.14
C ALA A 102 -7.56 4.77 -1.35
N LEU A 103 -6.63 4.48 -2.27
CA LEU A 103 -6.45 5.26 -3.51
C LEU A 103 -7.69 5.18 -4.39
N MET A 104 -8.26 3.98 -4.54
CA MET A 104 -9.50 3.77 -5.30
C MET A 104 -10.67 4.51 -4.67
N ILE A 105 -10.85 4.43 -3.35
CA ILE A 105 -11.93 5.15 -2.67
C ILE A 105 -11.76 6.67 -2.85
N ASN A 106 -10.55 7.20 -2.66
CA ASN A 106 -10.27 8.63 -2.86
C ASN A 106 -10.55 9.08 -4.30
N GLN A 107 -10.26 8.24 -5.29
CA GLN A 107 -10.48 8.59 -6.68
C GLN A 107 -11.96 8.52 -7.07
N TRP A 108 -12.70 7.51 -6.63
CA TRP A 108 -14.04 7.21 -7.14
C TRP A 108 -15.20 7.73 -6.28
N THR A 109 -14.96 8.12 -5.02
CA THR A 109 -16.01 8.67 -4.14
C THR A 109 -16.62 9.94 -4.73
N GLY A 110 -17.94 10.08 -4.82
CA GLY A 110 -18.58 11.34 -5.22
C GLY A 110 -18.44 11.72 -6.71
N ILE A 111 -17.83 10.88 -7.55
CA ILE A 111 -17.85 11.06 -9.01
C ILE A 111 -19.18 10.53 -9.54
N GLN A 112 -20.24 11.34 -9.50
CA GLN A 112 -21.56 10.90 -9.99
C GLN A 112 -21.68 10.92 -11.53
N LYS A 113 -20.77 11.57 -12.27
CA LYS A 113 -21.04 11.94 -13.68
C LYS A 113 -19.87 11.96 -14.67
N HIS A 114 -18.71 11.35 -14.39
CA HIS A 114 -17.66 11.27 -15.42
C HIS A 114 -17.56 9.87 -16.05
N PHE A 115 -18.15 9.82 -17.23
CA PHE A 115 -18.16 8.77 -18.23
C PHE A 115 -16.73 8.41 -18.65
N ILE A 116 -16.29 7.17 -18.37
CA ILE A 116 -15.02 6.66 -18.90
C ILE A 116 -15.30 5.31 -19.58
N GLY A 117 -15.21 5.31 -20.91
CA GLY A 117 -15.24 4.10 -21.75
C GLY A 117 -16.62 3.67 -22.28
N PRO A 118 -16.65 2.71 -23.22
CA PRO A 118 -17.86 2.30 -23.95
C PRO A 118 -18.90 1.55 -23.10
N LYS A 119 -18.58 1.18 -21.85
CA LYS A 119 -19.42 0.33 -20.98
C LYS A 119 -20.16 1.05 -19.85
N HIS A 120 -20.12 2.38 -19.76
CA HIS A 120 -20.91 3.17 -18.78
C HIS A 120 -20.91 2.61 -17.34
N LEU A 121 -19.73 2.32 -16.79
CA LEU A 121 -19.62 1.77 -15.44
C LEU A 121 -19.71 2.89 -14.39
N THR A 122 -20.55 2.67 -13.38
CA THR A 122 -20.67 3.53 -12.20
C THR A 122 -19.49 3.30 -11.23
N PRO A 123 -19.10 4.30 -10.41
CA PRO A 123 -18.07 4.13 -9.39
C PRO A 123 -18.29 2.94 -8.46
N SER A 124 -19.56 2.66 -8.12
CA SER A 124 -19.96 1.50 -7.33
C SER A 124 -19.71 0.17 -8.04
N GLN A 125 -19.88 0.11 -9.36
CA GLN A 125 -19.59 -1.09 -10.16
C GLN A 125 -18.08 -1.34 -10.24
N ILE A 126 -17.29 -0.27 -10.40
CA ILE A 126 -15.81 -0.38 -10.37
C ILE A 126 -15.35 -0.88 -9.01
N MET A 127 -15.86 -0.31 -7.91
CA MET A 127 -15.47 -0.73 -6.56
C MET A 127 -15.89 -2.18 -6.25
N ASN A 128 -17.09 -2.59 -6.68
CA ASN A 128 -17.56 -3.97 -6.56
C ASN A 128 -16.72 -4.96 -7.39
N GLN A 129 -16.19 -4.53 -8.55
CA GLN A 129 -15.31 -5.37 -9.36
C GLN A 129 -14.01 -5.73 -8.63
N TYR A 130 -13.54 -4.88 -7.71
CA TYR A 130 -12.37 -5.16 -6.86
C TYR A 130 -12.75 -5.69 -5.47
N SER A 131 -14.04 -5.91 -5.19
CA SER A 131 -14.56 -6.33 -3.87
C SER A 131 -14.23 -5.37 -2.72
N PHE A 132 -14.12 -4.08 -3.02
CA PHE A 132 -13.79 -3.02 -2.06
C PHE A 132 -15.03 -2.29 -1.55
N LYS A 133 -14.93 -1.63 -0.39
CA LYS A 133 -16.06 -0.86 0.19
C LYS A 133 -15.65 0.58 0.46
N LEU A 134 -16.48 1.53 0.01
CA LEU A 134 -16.27 2.98 0.21
C LEU A 134 -16.13 3.37 1.70
N SER A 135 -16.73 2.61 2.61
CA SER A 135 -16.64 2.84 4.06
C SER A 135 -15.28 2.51 4.67
N ASN A 136 -14.42 1.76 3.97
CA ASN A 136 -13.19 1.21 4.53
C ASN A 136 -12.04 2.23 4.59
N PHE A 137 -12.17 3.40 3.98
CA PHE A 137 -11.09 4.38 3.87
C PHE A 137 -10.31 4.61 5.17
N TRP A 138 -11.01 4.86 6.29
CA TRP A 138 -10.37 5.11 7.58
C TRP A 138 -9.75 3.85 8.20
N ILE A 139 -10.34 2.69 7.93
CA ILE A 139 -9.80 1.39 8.35
C ILE A 139 -8.49 1.13 7.61
N ASP A 140 -8.43 1.44 6.31
CA ASP A 140 -7.24 1.24 5.48
C ASP A 140 -6.07 2.13 5.95
N ILE A 141 -6.36 3.40 6.22
CA ILE A 141 -5.38 4.34 6.79
C ILE A 141 -4.89 3.83 8.17
N GLY A 142 -5.82 3.42 9.04
CA GLY A 142 -5.49 2.89 10.35
C GLY A 142 -4.64 1.61 10.28
N ALA A 143 -4.96 0.70 9.35
CA ALA A 143 -4.21 -0.53 9.13
C ALA A 143 -2.78 -0.24 8.66
N MET A 144 -2.59 0.69 7.71
CA MET A 144 -1.24 1.10 7.26
C MET A 144 -0.41 1.69 8.40
N ILE A 145 -1.00 2.58 9.21
CA ILE A 145 -0.33 3.13 10.41
C ILE A 145 0.04 1.99 11.38
N GLY A 146 -0.86 1.04 11.59
CA GLY A 146 -0.61 -0.17 12.38
C GLY A 146 0.60 -0.96 11.89
N PHE A 147 0.69 -1.22 10.58
CA PHE A 147 1.85 -1.90 9.99
C PHE A 147 3.16 -1.14 10.23
N ILE A 148 3.16 0.18 10.03
CA ILE A 148 4.34 1.02 10.26
C ILE A 148 4.84 0.87 11.70
N LEU A 149 3.94 0.99 12.67
CA LEU A 149 4.28 0.87 14.09
C LEU A 149 4.79 -0.53 14.45
N ILE A 150 4.13 -1.58 13.95
CA ILE A 150 4.52 -2.97 14.21
C ILE A 150 5.90 -3.27 13.60
N PHE A 151 6.14 -2.90 12.35
CA PHE A 151 7.43 -3.16 11.70
C PHE A 151 8.58 -2.39 12.34
N TYR A 152 8.36 -1.12 12.72
CA TYR A 152 9.38 -0.39 13.47
C TYR A 152 9.62 -0.96 14.86
N LEU A 153 8.58 -1.42 15.55
CA LEU A 153 8.72 -2.06 16.85
C LEU A 153 9.55 -3.35 16.75
N ILE A 154 9.24 -4.21 15.78
CA ILE A 154 10.02 -5.44 15.52
C ILE A 154 11.46 -5.09 15.14
N GLY A 155 11.66 -4.09 14.27
CA GLY A 155 12.99 -3.65 13.89
C GLY A 155 13.82 -3.12 15.06
N TYR A 156 13.20 -2.36 15.95
CA TYR A 156 13.83 -1.88 17.18
C TYR A 156 14.22 -3.03 18.11
N ILE A 157 13.32 -3.99 18.34
CA ILE A 157 13.60 -5.18 19.15
C ILE A 157 14.73 -6.02 18.53
N GLY A 158 14.71 -6.23 17.21
CA GLY A 158 15.75 -6.97 16.49
C GLY A 158 17.13 -6.31 16.64
N LEU A 159 17.19 -4.97 16.49
CA LEU A 159 18.40 -4.20 16.71
C LEU A 159 18.90 -4.31 18.15
N TYR A 160 18.00 -4.18 19.12
CA TYR A 160 18.32 -4.26 20.55
C TYR A 160 18.94 -5.61 20.93
N ILE A 161 18.37 -6.71 20.46
CA ILE A 161 18.90 -8.06 20.69
C ILE A 161 20.28 -8.21 20.07
N ARG A 162 20.47 -7.73 18.83
CA ARG A 162 21.74 -7.83 18.10
C ARG A 162 22.86 -7.04 18.79
N VAL A 163 22.56 -5.84 19.28
CA VAL A 163 23.51 -5.02 20.04
C VAL A 163 23.88 -5.68 21.37
N ARG A 164 22.90 -6.24 22.09
CA ARG A 164 23.17 -6.96 23.35
C ARG A 164 24.01 -8.21 23.16
N ARG A 165 23.84 -8.94 22.05
CA ARG A 165 24.61 -10.16 21.76
C ARG A 165 26.05 -9.90 21.34
N ASN A 166 26.35 -8.69 20.85
CA ASN A 166 27.68 -8.27 20.42
C ASN A 166 28.46 -7.51 21.52
N ARG A 167 27.91 -7.37 22.72
CA ARG A 167 28.59 -6.89 23.93
C ARG A 167 28.95 -8.09 24.80
#